data_AF-A0AAW7P6B6-F1
#
_entry.id   AF-A0AAW7P6B6-F1
#
_cell.length_a   1.000
_cell.length_b   1.000
_cell.length_c   1.000
_cell.angle_alpha   90.00
_cell.angle_beta   90.00
_cell.angle_gamma   90.00
#
_symmetry.space_group_name_H-M   'P 1'
#
loop_
_entity.id
_entity.type
_entity.pdbx_description
1 polymer ?
#
loop_
_entity_poly.entity_id
_entity_poly.type
_entity_poly.pdbx_seq_one_letter_code
_entity_poly.pdbx_strand_id
1 'polypeptide(L)'
;MRIAREQLYSEKKSLCKLANTYIEKLGVIESYSKLFQKYSPWDDKNVDPLIDNFLESLKNDSTTFSWLNIEKNLPNSTEKSIRYGVPNHIKGNIDTATLFLCLVNPNIARVKTIRSSGLLTYYKSAREIKTNDDSLKIIDLDENLLGQYLKKHIVDVKDTSSILYNELKIVRETKVKENGYYFSHYLPHFLMESLNKKGTLKKLIETLDIDEWNHLEKISKQIANIEAFPFRSQNPNYISGPRGEKNFTNQLVNSDSKVSLLSARIIIWRVVNHILTSKNKPIFIFRRFNTFWLPSLSKVLKYDLGLTSEEIDNILYDLHEDYFLTVRKKEYNGQSGYFGRNFCKNNLRLSDNEFKDLVETTLGKYQKDNNL
;
A
#
# COMPACT_ATOMS: atom_id res chain seq x y z
N MET A 1 2.96 26.02 18.72
CA MET A 1 2.45 24.70 19.19
C MET A 1 1.14 24.79 19.98
N ARG A 2 0.96 25.75 20.90
CA ARG A 2 -0.28 25.88 21.71
C ARG A 2 -1.52 26.33 20.90
N ILE A 3 -1.34 27.25 19.96
CA ILE A 3 -2.43 27.86 19.17
C ILE A 3 -2.99 26.91 18.08
N ALA A 4 -2.12 26.16 17.38
CA ALA A 4 -2.56 25.13 16.42
C ALA A 4 -3.23 23.93 17.10
N ARG A 5 -2.87 23.64 18.36
CA ARG A 5 -3.60 22.68 19.20
C ARG A 5 -5.00 23.20 19.49
N GLU A 6 -5.16 24.43 19.95
CA GLU A 6 -6.48 24.98 20.35
C GLU A 6 -7.52 25.04 19.20
N GLN A 7 -7.09 25.29 17.96
CA GLN A 7 -7.98 25.29 16.79
C GLN A 7 -8.42 23.90 16.32
N LEU A 8 -7.57 22.87 16.44
CA LEU A 8 -7.96 21.49 16.13
C LEU A 8 -8.90 20.91 17.23
N TYR A 9 -8.79 21.43 18.46
CA TYR A 9 -9.55 21.00 19.63
C TYR A 9 -11.03 21.45 19.61
N SER A 10 -11.44 22.41 18.79
CA SER A 10 -12.82 22.92 18.82
C SER A 10 -13.80 22.22 17.87
N GLU A 11 -13.35 21.54 16.81
CA GLU A 11 -14.27 21.02 15.78
C GLU A 11 -14.37 19.48 15.72
N LYS A 12 -13.34 18.72 16.12
CA LYS A 12 -13.35 17.24 16.02
C LYS A 12 -12.80 16.54 17.26
N LYS A 13 -13.65 16.46 18.29
CA LYS A 13 -13.35 15.84 19.60
C LYS A 13 -12.81 14.41 19.47
N SER A 14 -13.24 13.64 18.47
CA SER A 14 -12.82 12.24 18.30
C SER A 14 -11.36 12.10 17.83
N LEU A 15 -10.87 12.96 16.92
CA LEU A 15 -9.47 12.94 16.47
C LEU A 15 -8.50 13.40 17.57
N CYS A 16 -8.92 14.37 18.40
CA CYS A 16 -8.17 14.73 19.59
C CYS A 16 -8.07 13.55 20.57
N LYS A 17 -9.18 12.82 20.76
CA LYS A 17 -9.19 11.61 21.57
C LYS A 17 -8.28 10.52 20.99
N LEU A 18 -8.28 10.31 19.67
CA LEU A 18 -7.36 9.39 18.99
C LEU A 18 -5.90 9.73 19.32
N ALA A 19 -5.49 10.98 19.10
CA ALA A 19 -4.10 11.39 19.34
C ALA A 19 -3.68 11.29 20.81
N ASN A 20 -4.54 11.71 21.74
CA ASN A 20 -4.26 11.63 23.17
C ASN A 20 -4.16 10.17 23.64
N THR A 21 -5.08 9.31 23.23
CA THR A 21 -5.06 7.88 23.57
C THR A 21 -3.85 7.20 22.96
N TYR A 22 -3.48 7.55 21.71
CA TYR A 22 -2.28 7.03 21.07
C TYR A 22 -1.02 7.38 21.87
N ILE A 23 -0.86 8.64 22.29
CA ILE A 23 0.28 9.08 23.11
C ILE A 23 0.30 8.33 24.45
N GLU A 24 -0.85 8.23 25.13
CA GLU A 24 -0.95 7.55 26.42
C GLU A 24 -0.55 6.07 26.33
N LYS A 25 -1.06 5.34 25.33
CA LYS A 25 -0.85 3.90 25.21
C LYS A 25 0.48 3.53 24.55
N LEU A 26 0.89 4.28 23.54
CA LEU A 26 1.99 3.88 22.65
C LEU A 26 3.19 4.81 22.70
N GLY A 27 3.05 6.01 23.27
CA GLY A 27 4.04 7.08 23.21
C GLY A 27 4.09 7.79 21.86
N VAL A 28 4.99 8.77 21.73
CA VAL A 28 5.25 9.46 20.47
C VAL A 28 6.20 8.61 19.62
N ILE A 29 5.72 8.15 18.46
CA ILE A 29 6.53 7.45 17.47
C ILE A 29 6.93 8.46 16.39
N GLU A 30 8.21 8.85 16.37
CA GLU A 30 8.69 9.96 15.54
C GLU A 30 9.03 9.58 14.10
N SER A 31 9.23 8.30 13.81
CA SER A 31 9.64 7.82 12.48
C SER A 31 9.16 6.40 12.20
N TYR A 32 9.14 6.02 10.92
CA TYR A 32 8.82 4.65 10.51
C TYR A 32 9.75 3.62 11.16
N SER A 33 11.02 3.95 11.39
CA SER A 33 12.00 3.02 11.95
C SER A 33 11.57 2.57 13.36
N LYS A 34 11.16 3.52 14.21
CA LYS A 34 10.61 3.23 15.54
C LYS A 34 9.29 2.47 15.46
N LEU A 35 8.42 2.80 14.50
CA LEU A 35 7.18 2.05 14.26
C LEU A 35 7.48 0.58 13.90
N PHE A 36 8.43 0.35 13.00
CA PHE A 36 8.77 -0.97 12.50
C PHE A 36 9.44 -1.84 13.56
N GLN A 37 10.33 -1.28 14.38
CA GLN A 37 10.90 -2.00 15.53
C GLN A 37 9.82 -2.55 16.47
N LYS A 38 8.69 -1.86 16.61
CA LYS A 38 7.59 -2.29 17.48
C LYS A 38 6.64 -3.25 16.76
N TYR A 39 6.26 -2.93 15.52
CA TYR A 39 5.10 -3.53 14.87
C TYR A 39 5.38 -4.24 13.55
N SER A 40 6.53 -4.03 12.93
CA SER A 40 6.83 -4.72 11.67
C SER A 40 7.28 -6.14 11.96
N PRO A 41 6.69 -7.15 11.31
CA PRO A 41 7.25 -8.49 11.27
C PRO A 41 8.39 -8.60 10.25
N TRP A 42 8.58 -7.58 9.41
CA TRP A 42 9.61 -7.50 8.37
C TRP A 42 10.87 -6.79 8.85
N ASP A 43 11.10 -6.73 10.17
CA ASP A 43 12.35 -6.24 10.72
C ASP A 43 13.48 -7.28 10.54
N ASP A 44 14.73 -6.82 10.53
CA ASP A 44 15.90 -7.65 10.18
C ASP A 44 15.96 -8.95 11.02
N LYS A 45 15.61 -8.89 12.31
CA LYS A 45 15.65 -10.04 13.23
C LYS A 45 14.77 -11.21 12.81
N ASN A 46 13.64 -10.94 12.18
CA ASN A 46 12.69 -11.97 11.75
C ASN A 46 12.85 -12.30 10.26
N VAL A 47 13.15 -11.31 9.42
CA VAL A 47 13.20 -11.49 7.97
C VAL A 47 14.49 -12.15 7.49
N ASP A 48 15.64 -11.92 8.14
CA ASP A 48 16.92 -12.52 7.73
C ASP A 48 16.89 -14.06 7.77
N PRO A 49 16.50 -14.70 8.89
CA PRO A 49 16.39 -16.15 8.93
C PRO A 49 15.37 -16.71 7.92
N LEU A 50 14.30 -15.98 7.63
CA LEU A 50 13.31 -16.40 6.65
C LEU A 50 13.84 -16.31 5.21
N ILE A 51 14.65 -15.29 4.90
CA ILE A 51 15.35 -15.15 3.63
C ILE A 51 16.39 -16.26 3.47
N ASP A 52 17.18 -16.57 4.50
CA ASP A 52 18.15 -17.66 4.44
C ASP A 52 17.47 -19.00 4.15
N ASN A 53 16.36 -19.28 4.85
CA ASN A 53 15.52 -20.45 4.59
C ASN A 53 14.92 -20.43 3.16
N PHE A 54 14.53 -19.26 2.65
CA PHE A 54 14.07 -19.12 1.26
C PHE A 54 15.16 -19.51 0.26
N LEU A 55 16.38 -19.01 0.46
CA LEU A 55 17.53 -19.28 -0.42
C LEU A 55 17.92 -20.77 -0.39
N GLU A 56 17.98 -21.38 0.79
CA GLU A 56 18.22 -22.81 0.95
C GLU A 56 17.12 -23.65 0.28
N SER A 57 15.86 -23.28 0.53
CA SER A 57 14.69 -23.93 -0.06
C SER A 57 14.66 -23.80 -1.59
N LEU A 58 15.17 -22.69 -2.13
CA LEU A 58 15.27 -22.45 -3.57
C LEU A 58 16.36 -23.34 -4.18
N LYS A 59 17.48 -23.56 -3.50
CA LYS A 59 18.53 -24.49 -3.95
C LYS A 59 18.07 -25.94 -3.95
N ASN A 60 17.35 -26.34 -2.90
CA ASN A 60 16.93 -27.73 -2.68
C ASN A 60 15.57 -28.08 -3.30
N ASP A 61 14.94 -27.16 -4.03
CA ASP A 61 13.56 -27.28 -4.53
C ASP A 61 12.57 -27.75 -3.45
N SER A 62 12.64 -27.14 -2.27
CA SER A 62 11.84 -27.55 -1.11
C SER A 62 10.35 -27.32 -1.35
N THR A 63 9.53 -28.24 -0.83
CA THR A 63 8.06 -28.14 -0.86
C THR A 63 7.46 -27.54 0.42
N THR A 64 8.28 -27.27 1.44
CA THR A 64 7.82 -26.88 2.79
C THR A 64 7.92 -25.38 3.05
N PHE A 65 8.74 -24.64 2.30
CA PHE A 65 8.90 -23.20 2.46
C PHE A 65 7.56 -22.43 2.43
N SER A 66 7.45 -21.35 3.20
CA SER A 66 6.33 -20.43 3.13
C SER A 66 6.70 -19.05 3.69
N TRP A 67 6.40 -17.97 2.96
CA TRP A 67 6.49 -16.60 3.47
C TRP A 67 5.56 -16.34 4.66
N LEU A 68 4.54 -17.18 4.85
CA LEU A 68 3.66 -17.14 6.03
C LEU A 68 4.40 -17.49 7.32
N ASN A 69 5.58 -18.12 7.23
CA ASN A 69 6.38 -18.49 8.41
C ASN A 69 7.02 -17.28 9.10
N ILE A 70 6.86 -16.05 8.58
CA ILE A 70 7.32 -14.83 9.23
C ILE A 70 6.68 -14.62 10.61
N GLU A 71 5.48 -15.16 10.83
CA GLU A 71 4.79 -15.15 12.12
C GLU A 71 4.06 -16.47 12.37
N LYS A 72 4.18 -17.02 13.58
CA LYS A 72 3.60 -18.33 13.94
C LYS A 72 2.06 -18.40 13.83
N ASN A 73 1.37 -17.27 14.00
CA ASN A 73 -0.09 -17.22 14.11
C ASN A 73 -0.80 -16.83 12.79
N LEU A 74 -0.07 -16.79 11.68
CA LEU A 74 -0.68 -16.55 10.37
C LEU A 74 -1.49 -17.77 9.92
N PRO A 75 -2.62 -17.56 9.23
CA PRO A 75 -3.37 -18.67 8.65
C PRO A 75 -2.50 -19.42 7.64
N ASN A 76 -2.70 -20.74 7.55
CA ASN A 76 -2.00 -21.55 6.56
C ASN A 76 -2.69 -21.46 5.19
N SER A 77 -1.88 -21.50 4.12
CA SER A 77 -2.37 -21.59 2.75
C SER A 77 -1.69 -22.74 2.03
N THR A 78 -2.43 -23.45 1.19
CA THR A 78 -1.88 -24.44 0.25
C THR A 78 -1.56 -23.83 -1.11
N GLU A 79 -1.99 -22.58 -1.36
CA GLU A 79 -1.76 -21.86 -2.62
C GLU A 79 -0.29 -21.47 -2.74
N LYS A 80 0.38 -21.98 -3.79
CA LYS A 80 1.82 -21.74 -4.00
C LYS A 80 2.15 -20.28 -4.25
N SER A 81 1.26 -19.50 -4.87
CA SER A 81 1.51 -18.07 -5.04
C SER A 81 1.65 -17.37 -3.69
N ILE A 82 0.83 -17.75 -2.70
CA ILE A 82 0.86 -17.18 -1.35
C ILE A 82 2.09 -17.67 -0.58
N ARG A 83 2.41 -18.97 -0.69
CA ARG A 83 3.53 -19.56 0.04
C ARG A 83 4.89 -19.14 -0.52
N TYR A 84 5.06 -19.18 -1.83
CA TYR A 84 6.36 -19.07 -2.50
C TYR A 84 6.58 -17.69 -3.10
N GLY A 85 5.51 -17.04 -3.57
CA GLY A 85 5.62 -15.73 -4.19
C GLY A 85 6.05 -14.65 -3.21
N VAL A 86 7.07 -13.87 -3.59
CA VAL A 86 7.63 -12.80 -2.75
C VAL A 86 6.53 -11.79 -2.36
N PRO A 87 6.29 -11.54 -1.07
CA PRO A 87 5.29 -10.56 -0.63
C PRO A 87 5.65 -9.14 -1.08
N ASN A 88 4.67 -8.26 -1.20
CA ASN A 88 4.85 -6.82 -1.40
C ASN A 88 3.91 -6.10 -0.46
N HIS A 89 4.45 -5.35 0.51
CA HIS A 89 3.67 -4.77 1.58
C HIS A 89 3.68 -3.25 1.56
N ILE A 90 4.87 -2.65 1.44
CA ILE A 90 5.07 -1.20 1.59
C ILE A 90 6.06 -0.71 0.54
N LYS A 91 5.67 0.35 -0.19
CA LYS A 91 6.51 1.07 -1.14
C LYS A 91 6.38 2.57 -0.94
N GLY A 92 7.48 3.30 -1.05
CA GLY A 92 7.50 4.77 -0.94
C GLY A 92 7.76 5.27 0.49
N ASN A 93 8.18 6.52 0.60
CA ASN A 93 8.56 7.12 1.87
C ASN A 93 7.34 7.45 2.74
N ILE A 94 7.04 6.57 3.68
CA ILE A 94 5.89 6.71 4.56
C ILE A 94 6.03 7.83 5.60
N ASP A 95 7.24 8.32 5.93
CA ASP A 95 7.40 9.45 6.87
C ASP A 95 6.84 10.76 6.28
N THR A 96 7.03 10.96 4.98
CA THR A 96 6.74 12.25 4.31
C THR A 96 5.64 12.16 3.25
N ALA A 97 5.22 10.96 2.85
CA ALA A 97 4.14 10.81 1.88
C ALA A 97 2.86 11.53 2.32
N THR A 98 2.22 12.15 1.34
CA THR A 98 0.97 12.92 1.44
C THR A 98 -0.18 12.19 0.76
N LEU A 99 0.12 11.23 -0.13
CA LEU A 99 -0.88 10.37 -0.76
C LEU A 99 -0.52 8.89 -0.57
N PHE A 100 -1.45 8.12 -0.01
CA PHE A 100 -1.32 6.69 0.22
C PHE A 100 -2.33 5.92 -0.62
N LEU A 101 -1.83 5.03 -1.47
CA LEU A 101 -2.66 4.03 -2.15
C LEU A 101 -2.77 2.79 -1.27
N CYS A 102 -3.96 2.57 -0.73
CA CYS A 102 -4.28 1.49 0.20
C CYS A 102 -4.97 0.36 -0.57
N LEU A 103 -4.19 -0.65 -0.96
CA LEU A 103 -4.58 -1.73 -1.85
C LEU A 103 -4.73 -3.08 -1.13
N VAL A 104 -5.19 -4.08 -1.87
CA VAL A 104 -5.58 -5.38 -1.29
C VAL A 104 -4.78 -6.52 -1.92
N ASN A 105 -3.95 -6.23 -2.92
CA ASN A 105 -3.02 -7.20 -3.45
C ASN A 105 -2.08 -6.55 -4.46
N PRO A 106 -0.81 -6.98 -4.50
CA PRO A 106 -0.05 -6.94 -5.74
C PRO A 106 -0.70 -7.93 -6.72
N ASN A 107 -1.66 -7.50 -7.53
CA ASN A 107 -2.30 -8.37 -8.53
C ASN A 107 -1.24 -8.94 -9.48
N ILE A 108 -1.14 -10.26 -9.57
CA ILE A 108 -0.03 -10.93 -10.25
C ILE A 108 -0.48 -11.99 -11.27
N ALA A 109 0.43 -12.29 -12.20
CA ALA A 109 0.25 -13.38 -13.15
C ALA A 109 0.19 -14.76 -12.47
N ARG A 110 -0.61 -15.67 -13.02
CA ARG A 110 -0.78 -17.02 -12.47
C ARG A 110 0.45 -17.86 -12.81
N VAL A 111 1.12 -18.37 -11.78
CA VAL A 111 2.11 -19.44 -11.97
C VAL A 111 1.39 -20.79 -11.91
N LYS A 112 1.28 -21.46 -13.05
CA LYS A 112 0.71 -22.82 -13.12
C LYS A 112 1.80 -23.83 -12.79
N THR A 113 1.63 -24.58 -11.70
CA THR A 113 2.52 -25.68 -11.31
C THR A 113 1.69 -26.86 -10.81
N ILE A 114 2.25 -28.06 -10.86
CA ILE A 114 1.62 -29.24 -10.22
C ILE A 114 1.74 -29.12 -8.70
N ARG A 115 0.84 -29.74 -7.94
CA ARG A 115 0.75 -29.58 -6.48
C ARG A 115 2.05 -29.96 -5.75
N SER A 116 2.80 -30.92 -6.24
CA SER A 116 4.06 -31.41 -5.64
C SER A 116 5.32 -30.57 -5.95
N SER A 117 5.27 -29.59 -6.87
CA SER A 117 6.46 -28.79 -7.20
C SER A 117 7.03 -28.02 -5.99
N GLY A 118 8.33 -28.07 -5.84
CA GLY A 118 9.04 -27.21 -4.89
C GLY A 118 9.19 -25.77 -5.36
N LEU A 119 9.95 -25.01 -4.58
CA LEU A 119 10.20 -23.59 -4.77
C LEU A 119 10.96 -23.27 -6.07
N LEU A 120 12.00 -24.02 -6.41
CA LEU A 120 12.76 -23.83 -7.65
C LEU A 120 11.91 -24.12 -8.87
N THR A 121 11.16 -25.22 -8.84
CA THR A 121 10.26 -25.59 -9.93
C THR A 121 9.16 -24.53 -10.12
N TYR A 122 8.65 -23.96 -9.03
CA TYR A 122 7.74 -22.81 -9.10
C TYR A 122 8.35 -21.63 -9.84
N TYR A 123 9.58 -21.24 -9.50
CA TYR A 123 10.23 -20.10 -10.14
C TYR A 123 10.69 -20.36 -11.57
N LYS A 124 11.05 -21.61 -11.92
CA LYS A 124 11.27 -22.01 -13.32
C LYS A 124 9.99 -21.81 -14.15
N SER A 125 8.84 -22.21 -13.62
CA SER A 125 7.55 -21.97 -14.30
C SER A 125 7.16 -20.49 -14.32
N ALA A 126 7.49 -19.75 -13.26
CA ALA A 126 7.21 -18.32 -13.16
C ALA A 126 7.98 -17.50 -14.21
N ARG A 127 9.25 -17.85 -14.47
CA ARG A 127 10.12 -17.16 -15.43
C ARG A 127 9.58 -17.19 -16.86
N GLU A 128 8.90 -18.27 -17.26
CA GLU A 128 8.32 -18.41 -18.61
C GLU A 128 7.08 -17.54 -18.85
N ILE A 129 6.56 -16.87 -17.81
CA ILE A 129 5.42 -15.98 -17.93
C ILE A 129 5.88 -14.64 -18.50
N LYS A 130 5.25 -14.23 -19.60
CA LYS A 130 5.42 -12.89 -20.17
C LYS A 130 4.75 -11.84 -19.28
N THR A 131 5.53 -11.26 -18.38
CA THR A 131 5.09 -10.24 -17.43
C THR A 131 6.22 -9.28 -17.07
N ASN A 132 5.83 -8.06 -16.70
CA ASN A 132 6.72 -7.01 -16.20
C ASN A 132 6.93 -7.11 -14.68
N ASP A 133 6.42 -8.17 -14.05
CA ASP A 133 6.62 -8.42 -12.63
C ASP A 133 7.93 -9.18 -12.40
N ASP A 134 8.98 -8.44 -12.07
CA ASP A 134 10.32 -8.98 -11.87
C ASP A 134 10.42 -9.91 -10.65
N SER A 135 9.44 -9.89 -9.74
CA SER A 135 9.42 -10.83 -8.60
C SER A 135 9.15 -12.28 -9.02
N LEU A 136 8.82 -12.52 -10.29
CA LEU A 136 8.71 -13.85 -10.90
C LEU A 136 10.02 -14.33 -11.55
N LYS A 137 11.00 -13.45 -11.72
CA LYS A 137 12.27 -13.70 -12.42
C LYS A 137 13.48 -13.69 -11.47
N ILE A 138 13.23 -13.95 -10.18
CA ILE A 138 14.26 -13.86 -9.15
C ILE A 138 15.39 -14.88 -9.30
N ILE A 139 15.16 -15.98 -10.03
CA ILE A 139 16.18 -17.01 -10.29
C ILE A 139 17.22 -16.57 -11.32
N ASP A 140 16.99 -15.44 -11.99
CA ASP A 140 17.94 -14.84 -12.92
C ASP A 140 18.84 -13.81 -12.21
N LEU A 141 18.61 -13.56 -10.90
CA LEU A 141 19.42 -12.65 -10.09
C LEU A 141 20.63 -13.37 -9.49
N ASP A 142 21.74 -12.62 -9.34
CA ASP A 142 22.88 -13.07 -8.55
C ASP A 142 22.47 -13.35 -7.11
N GLU A 143 22.97 -14.44 -6.52
CA GLU A 143 22.59 -14.89 -5.19
C GLU A 143 22.88 -13.82 -4.12
N ASN A 144 23.99 -13.09 -4.25
CA ASN A 144 24.37 -12.03 -3.30
C ASN A 144 23.43 -10.82 -3.39
N LEU A 145 22.79 -10.61 -4.55
CA LEU A 145 21.83 -9.53 -4.77
C LEU A 145 20.40 -9.95 -4.42
N LEU A 146 20.09 -11.25 -4.46
CA LEU A 146 18.74 -11.77 -4.24
C LEU A 146 18.22 -11.43 -2.83
N GLY A 147 19.01 -11.63 -1.78
CA GLY A 147 18.58 -11.30 -0.41
C GLY A 147 18.21 -9.82 -0.26
N GLN A 148 19.03 -8.91 -0.82
CA GLN A 148 18.75 -7.47 -0.80
C GLN A 148 17.51 -7.12 -1.62
N TYR A 149 17.34 -7.77 -2.77
CA TYR A 149 16.15 -7.62 -3.60
C TYR A 149 14.89 -8.03 -2.82
N LEU A 150 14.90 -9.19 -2.16
CA LEU A 150 13.74 -9.71 -1.41
C LEU A 150 13.31 -8.74 -0.30
N LYS A 151 14.26 -8.23 0.51
CA LYS A 151 13.96 -7.23 1.55
C LYS A 151 13.27 -6.00 0.95
N LYS A 152 13.90 -5.40 -0.07
CA LYS A 152 13.36 -4.21 -0.75
C LYS A 152 12.04 -4.52 -1.46
N HIS A 153 11.84 -5.73 -1.98
CA HIS A 153 10.62 -6.12 -2.65
C HIS A 153 9.43 -6.15 -1.67
N ILE A 154 9.66 -6.63 -0.45
CA ILE A 154 8.61 -6.73 0.59
C ILE A 154 8.33 -5.34 1.20
N VAL A 155 9.37 -4.63 1.64
CA VAL A 155 9.28 -3.29 2.23
C VAL A 155 10.41 -2.42 1.69
N ASP A 156 10.06 -1.32 1.03
CA ASP A 156 11.01 -0.26 0.70
C ASP A 156 10.36 1.10 0.99
N VAL A 157 11.01 1.89 1.84
CA VAL A 157 10.53 3.19 2.31
C VAL A 157 11.39 4.35 1.82
N LYS A 158 12.23 4.12 0.80
CA LYS A 158 12.93 5.21 0.12
C LYS A 158 11.94 6.08 -0.64
N ASP A 159 12.26 7.35 -0.81
CA ASP A 159 11.46 8.28 -1.63
C ASP A 159 11.37 7.82 -3.09
N THR A 160 12.41 7.18 -3.62
CA THR A 160 12.47 6.60 -4.97
C THR A 160 11.91 5.19 -5.09
N SER A 161 11.20 4.68 -4.08
CA SER A 161 10.71 3.29 -4.08
C SER A 161 9.23 3.14 -4.39
N SER A 162 8.48 4.24 -4.49
CA SER A 162 7.06 4.17 -4.85
C SER A 162 6.87 3.48 -6.21
N ILE A 163 5.77 2.75 -6.36
CA ILE A 163 5.55 1.96 -7.58
C ILE A 163 5.48 2.87 -8.80
N LEU A 164 4.77 4.01 -8.66
CA LEU A 164 4.66 4.98 -9.75
C LEU A 164 6.01 5.58 -10.15
N TYR A 165 6.91 5.88 -9.20
CA TYR A 165 8.23 6.41 -9.49
C TYR A 165 9.02 5.46 -10.41
N ASN A 166 9.01 4.16 -10.08
CA ASN A 166 9.70 3.15 -10.86
C ASN A 166 9.06 2.95 -12.25
N GLU A 167 7.73 2.94 -12.33
CA GLU A 167 7.04 2.85 -13.62
C GLU A 167 7.30 4.07 -14.50
N LEU A 168 7.34 5.28 -13.93
CA LEU A 168 7.59 6.51 -14.69
C LEU A 168 8.96 6.51 -15.36
N LYS A 169 10.00 5.94 -14.73
CA LYS A 169 11.31 5.78 -15.37
C LYS A 169 11.23 4.96 -16.65
N ILE A 170 10.57 3.81 -16.56
CA ILE A 170 10.41 2.90 -17.70
C ILE A 170 9.55 3.57 -18.78
N VAL A 171 8.41 4.15 -18.42
CA VAL A 171 7.51 4.81 -19.38
C VAL A 171 8.17 6.03 -20.03
N ARG A 172 9.01 6.77 -19.31
CA ARG A 172 9.76 7.91 -19.85
C ARG A 172 10.73 7.48 -20.95
N GLU A 173 11.42 6.36 -20.76
CA GLU A 173 12.36 5.79 -21.71
C GLU A 173 11.67 5.13 -22.91
N THR A 174 10.67 4.28 -22.66
CA THR A 174 10.05 3.49 -23.73
C THR A 174 8.93 4.22 -24.46
N LYS A 175 8.33 5.24 -23.82
CA LYS A 175 7.11 5.92 -24.29
C LYS A 175 5.90 5.00 -24.47
N VAL A 176 5.89 3.83 -23.79
CA VAL A 176 4.82 2.83 -23.86
C VAL A 176 4.06 2.81 -22.54
N LYS A 177 2.75 3.15 -22.55
CA LYS A 177 1.93 3.24 -21.32
C LYS A 177 1.73 1.88 -20.64
N GLU A 178 1.75 0.80 -21.41
CA GLU A 178 1.56 -0.58 -20.93
C GLU A 178 2.69 -1.04 -20.01
N ASN A 179 3.83 -0.33 -20.02
CA ASN A 179 4.95 -0.59 -19.13
C ASN A 179 4.74 -0.05 -17.70
N GLY A 180 3.71 0.77 -17.47
CA GLY A 180 3.36 1.27 -16.15
C GLY A 180 1.91 0.98 -15.80
N TYR A 181 1.66 0.02 -14.92
CA TYR A 181 0.30 -0.37 -14.52
C TYR A 181 -0.38 0.72 -13.68
N TYR A 182 0.29 1.23 -12.63
CA TYR A 182 -0.23 2.33 -11.82
C TYR A 182 -0.39 3.60 -12.62
N PHE A 183 0.61 3.92 -13.45
CA PHE A 183 0.60 5.03 -14.39
C PHE A 183 -0.64 4.99 -15.29
N SER A 184 -0.94 3.81 -15.85
CA SER A 184 -2.02 3.67 -16.83
C SER A 184 -3.40 3.38 -16.25
N HIS A 185 -3.49 2.85 -15.03
CA HIS A 185 -4.75 2.36 -14.48
C HIS A 185 -5.23 3.06 -13.21
N TYR A 186 -4.31 3.42 -12.31
CA TYR A 186 -4.67 3.93 -10.98
C TYR A 186 -4.54 5.43 -10.88
N LEU A 187 -3.49 5.99 -11.46
CA LEU A 187 -3.14 7.40 -11.34
C LEU A 187 -3.21 8.24 -12.63
N PRO A 188 -3.72 7.78 -13.81
CA PRO A 188 -3.63 8.60 -15.03
C PRO A 188 -4.32 9.97 -14.87
N HIS A 189 -5.44 10.03 -14.13
CA HIS A 189 -6.15 11.28 -13.87
C HIS A 189 -5.45 12.19 -12.86
N PHE A 190 -4.75 11.63 -11.86
CA PHE A 190 -3.92 12.43 -10.95
C PHE A 190 -2.80 13.13 -11.73
N LEU A 191 -2.12 12.38 -12.61
CA LEU A 191 -1.02 12.90 -13.41
C LEU A 191 -1.50 14.01 -14.36
N MET A 192 -2.60 13.78 -15.08
CA MET A 192 -3.18 14.79 -15.96
C MET A 192 -3.58 16.07 -15.21
N GLU A 193 -4.23 15.93 -14.06
CA GLU A 193 -4.66 17.07 -13.24
C GLU A 193 -3.46 17.84 -12.67
N SER A 194 -2.42 17.15 -12.18
CA SER A 194 -1.20 17.78 -11.65
C SER A 194 -0.48 18.66 -12.67
N LEU A 195 -0.56 18.27 -13.95
CA LEU A 195 0.01 18.98 -15.09
C LEU A 195 -0.97 19.98 -15.73
N ASN A 196 -2.21 20.05 -15.24
CA ASN A 196 -3.29 20.82 -15.87
C ASN A 196 -3.50 20.47 -17.36
N LYS A 197 -3.35 19.18 -17.71
CA LYS A 197 -3.52 18.66 -19.07
C LYS A 197 -4.82 17.86 -19.21
N LYS A 198 -5.39 17.90 -20.41
CA LYS A 198 -6.58 17.11 -20.80
C LYS A 198 -6.24 16.20 -21.98
N GLY A 199 -7.01 15.13 -22.16
CA GLY A 199 -6.91 14.24 -23.31
C GLY A 199 -6.59 12.79 -22.91
N THR A 200 -5.96 12.06 -23.82
CA THR A 200 -5.63 10.65 -23.60
C THR A 200 -4.23 10.49 -23.00
N LEU A 201 -4.03 9.40 -22.25
CA LEU A 201 -2.72 9.08 -21.67
C LEU A 201 -1.64 8.90 -22.74
N LYS A 202 -2.01 8.37 -23.91
CA LYS A 202 -1.11 8.23 -25.07
C LYS A 202 -0.60 9.60 -25.51
N LYS A 203 -1.51 10.55 -25.74
CA LYS A 203 -1.16 11.92 -26.13
C LYS A 203 -0.34 12.63 -25.05
N LEU A 204 -0.62 12.36 -23.77
CA LEU A 204 0.19 12.88 -22.66
C LEU A 204 1.66 12.45 -22.83
N ILE A 205 1.93 11.15 -22.93
CA ILE A 205 3.31 10.61 -23.04
C ILE A 205 4.07 11.20 -24.23
N GLU A 206 3.40 11.35 -25.37
CA GLU A 206 3.97 11.90 -26.61
C GLU A 206 4.32 13.39 -26.51
N THR A 207 3.69 14.14 -25.59
CA THR A 207 3.77 15.61 -25.52
C THR A 207 4.42 16.14 -24.24
N LEU A 208 4.83 15.27 -23.32
CA LEU A 208 5.49 15.68 -22.08
C LEU A 208 6.90 16.20 -22.38
N ASP A 209 7.16 17.44 -21.99
CA ASP A 209 8.51 18.03 -22.01
C ASP A 209 9.36 17.56 -20.81
N ILE A 210 10.64 17.96 -20.80
CA ILE A 210 11.60 17.52 -19.78
C ILE A 210 11.18 17.96 -18.36
N ASP A 211 10.62 19.16 -18.22
CA ASP A 211 10.24 19.74 -16.94
C ASP A 211 8.97 19.08 -16.40
N GLU A 212 8.03 18.76 -17.29
CA GLU A 212 6.84 18.00 -16.94
C GLU A 212 7.18 16.57 -16.51
N TRP A 213 8.13 15.89 -17.17
CA TRP A 213 8.63 14.59 -16.70
C TRP A 213 9.29 14.68 -15.33
N ASN A 214 10.11 15.71 -15.11
CA ASN A 214 10.75 15.94 -13.81
C ASN A 214 9.71 16.27 -12.73
N HIS A 215 8.63 16.97 -13.07
CA HIS A 215 7.50 17.19 -12.17
C HIS A 215 6.80 15.88 -11.81
N LEU A 216 6.46 15.03 -12.79
CA LEU A 216 5.85 13.72 -12.53
C LEU A 216 6.74 12.84 -11.64
N GLU A 217 8.05 12.85 -11.89
CA GLU A 217 9.02 12.17 -11.05
C GLU A 217 9.00 12.71 -9.62
N LYS A 218 9.01 14.04 -9.44
CA LYS A 218 8.95 14.69 -8.13
C LYS A 218 7.67 14.32 -7.35
N ILE A 219 6.49 14.40 -7.96
CA ILE A 219 5.23 14.10 -7.26
C ILE A 219 5.10 12.61 -6.94
N SER A 220 5.68 11.72 -7.76
CA SER A 220 5.62 10.28 -7.50
C SER A 220 6.35 9.86 -6.21
N LYS A 221 7.31 10.65 -5.73
CA LYS A 221 8.00 10.47 -4.44
C LYS A 221 7.12 10.81 -3.22
N GLN A 222 6.02 11.54 -3.44
CA GLN A 222 5.05 11.90 -2.40
C GLN A 222 3.99 10.80 -2.20
N ILE A 223 4.05 9.75 -3.01
CA ILE A 223 3.10 8.64 -3.02
C ILE A 223 3.71 7.44 -2.31
N ALA A 224 2.94 6.84 -1.41
CA ALA A 224 3.24 5.55 -0.83
C ALA A 224 2.16 4.53 -1.19
N ASN A 225 2.55 3.26 -1.30
CA ASN A 225 1.68 2.13 -1.53
C ASN A 225 1.74 1.23 -0.30
N ILE A 226 0.58 0.87 0.24
CA ILE A 226 0.46 -0.08 1.34
C ILE A 226 -0.61 -1.12 1.03
N GLU A 227 -0.32 -2.38 1.35
CA GLU A 227 -1.22 -3.51 1.09
C GLU A 227 -1.84 -4.01 2.40
N ALA A 228 -3.16 -4.22 2.42
CA ALA A 228 -3.82 -4.93 3.53
C ALA A 228 -3.59 -6.45 3.47
N PHE A 229 -3.22 -6.96 2.30
CA PHE A 229 -2.89 -8.35 2.04
C PHE A 229 -1.59 -8.35 1.23
N PRO A 230 -0.43 -8.48 1.89
CA PRO A 230 0.87 -8.34 1.22
C PRO A 230 1.30 -9.61 0.47
N PHE A 231 0.65 -10.74 0.72
CA PHE A 231 0.98 -12.00 0.06
C PHE A 231 0.46 -12.04 -1.37
N ARG A 232 1.17 -12.78 -2.21
CA ARG A 232 0.86 -12.87 -3.64
C ARG A 232 -0.39 -13.72 -3.90
N SER A 233 -1.42 -13.10 -4.46
CA SER A 233 -2.67 -13.77 -4.83
C SER A 233 -3.21 -13.21 -6.12
N GLN A 234 -3.64 -14.07 -7.04
CA GLN A 234 -4.32 -13.57 -8.24
C GLN A 234 -5.60 -12.80 -7.87
N ASN A 235 -6.34 -13.35 -6.92
CA ASN A 235 -7.61 -12.82 -6.47
C ASN A 235 -7.74 -13.14 -4.97
N PRO A 236 -7.44 -12.20 -4.07
CA PRO A 236 -7.76 -12.35 -2.65
C PRO A 236 -9.28 -12.36 -2.51
N ASN A 237 -9.84 -13.57 -2.54
CA ASN A 237 -11.26 -13.82 -2.52
C ASN A 237 -11.72 -13.83 -1.07
N TYR A 238 -12.55 -12.86 -0.71
CA TYR A 238 -13.21 -12.80 0.58
C TYR A 238 -14.60 -13.39 0.43
N ILE A 239 -14.94 -14.36 1.28
CA ILE A 239 -16.21 -15.08 1.22
C ILE A 239 -17.09 -14.64 2.39
N SER A 240 -18.25 -14.06 2.11
CA SER A 240 -19.21 -13.68 3.15
C SER A 240 -19.93 -14.90 3.76
N GLY A 241 -20.28 -14.80 5.05
CA GLY A 241 -21.02 -15.82 5.77
C GLY A 241 -20.16 -17.00 6.28
N PRO A 242 -20.78 -18.04 6.85
CA PRO A 242 -20.07 -19.13 7.55
C PRO A 242 -19.06 -19.88 6.69
N ARG A 243 -19.29 -19.95 5.37
CA ARG A 243 -18.36 -20.57 4.41
C ARG A 243 -17.00 -19.87 4.35
N GLY A 244 -16.91 -18.62 4.79
CA GLY A 244 -15.68 -17.84 4.83
C GLY A 244 -14.76 -18.18 5.99
N GLU A 245 -15.21 -18.81 7.07
CA GLU A 245 -14.41 -18.99 8.30
C GLU A 245 -13.10 -19.75 8.08
N LYS A 246 -13.11 -20.71 7.15
CA LYS A 246 -11.94 -21.52 6.78
C LYS A 246 -11.17 -20.97 5.57
N ASN A 247 -11.62 -19.87 4.97
CA ASN A 247 -10.94 -19.26 3.83
C ASN A 247 -9.72 -18.48 4.30
N PHE A 248 -8.56 -18.71 3.67
CA PHE A 248 -7.31 -18.03 4.01
C PHE A 248 -7.44 -16.49 4.06
N THR A 249 -8.10 -15.88 3.07
CA THR A 249 -8.28 -14.42 3.01
C THR A 249 -9.09 -13.92 4.20
N ASN A 250 -10.22 -14.58 4.51
CA ASN A 250 -11.04 -14.25 5.66
C ASN A 250 -10.25 -14.40 6.97
N GLN A 251 -9.50 -15.49 7.12
CA GLN A 251 -8.66 -15.71 8.30
C GLN A 251 -7.57 -14.65 8.43
N LEU A 252 -6.94 -14.23 7.33
CA LEU A 252 -5.92 -13.18 7.36
C LEU A 252 -6.52 -11.82 7.73
N VAL A 253 -7.66 -11.46 7.13
CA VAL A 253 -8.42 -10.25 7.48
C VAL A 253 -8.86 -10.27 8.94
N ASN A 254 -9.21 -11.45 9.46
CA ASN A 254 -9.64 -11.65 10.85
C ASN A 254 -8.47 -11.83 11.84
N SER A 255 -7.25 -12.02 11.36
CA SER A 255 -6.05 -12.09 12.20
C SER A 255 -5.68 -10.74 12.84
N ASP A 256 -5.06 -10.80 14.01
CA ASP A 256 -4.43 -9.71 14.76
C ASP A 256 -2.88 -9.76 14.70
N SER A 257 -2.33 -10.56 13.78
CA SER A 257 -0.88 -10.65 13.53
C SER A 257 -0.24 -9.29 13.23
N LYS A 258 1.08 -9.20 13.40
CA LYS A 258 1.82 -7.98 13.02
C LYS A 258 1.70 -7.71 11.51
N VAL A 259 1.77 -8.75 10.67
CA VAL A 259 1.63 -8.63 9.21
C VAL A 259 0.27 -8.05 8.86
N SER A 260 -0.82 -8.61 9.38
CA SER A 260 -2.19 -8.20 9.00
C SER A 260 -2.55 -6.79 9.48
N LEU A 261 -1.92 -6.31 10.56
CA LEU A 261 -2.21 -4.99 11.14
C LEU A 261 -1.20 -3.89 10.80
N LEU A 262 -0.05 -4.21 10.20
CA LEU A 262 1.02 -3.23 9.96
C LEU A 262 0.55 -2.01 9.14
N SER A 263 -0.13 -2.24 8.02
CA SER A 263 -0.65 -1.15 7.18
C SER A 263 -1.66 -0.26 7.93
N ALA A 264 -2.55 -0.85 8.75
CA ALA A 264 -3.48 -0.10 9.58
C ALA A 264 -2.76 0.72 10.66
N ARG A 265 -1.71 0.16 11.28
CA ARG A 265 -0.86 0.88 12.24
C ARG A 265 -0.13 2.05 11.62
N ILE A 266 0.36 1.91 10.38
CA ILE A 266 0.97 3.01 9.62
C ILE A 266 -0.07 4.12 9.40
N ILE A 267 -1.29 3.79 8.98
CA ILE A 267 -2.35 4.78 8.75
C ILE A 267 -2.63 5.58 10.03
N ILE A 268 -2.89 4.89 11.15
CA ILE A 268 -3.19 5.55 12.42
C ILE A 268 -2.01 6.40 12.90
N TRP A 269 -0.79 5.85 12.85
CA TRP A 269 0.42 6.58 13.19
C TRP A 269 0.60 7.86 12.36
N ARG A 270 0.38 7.79 11.04
CA ARG A 270 0.51 8.94 10.14
C ARG A 270 -0.52 10.03 10.43
N VAL A 271 -1.76 9.65 10.69
CA VAL A 271 -2.80 10.60 11.11
C VAL A 271 -2.44 11.27 12.43
N VAL A 272 -2.05 10.49 13.44
CA VAL A 272 -1.65 11.04 14.75
C VAL A 272 -0.43 11.97 14.59
N ASN A 273 0.58 11.58 13.83
CA ASN A 273 1.74 12.42 13.59
C ASN A 273 1.36 13.75 12.92
N HIS A 274 0.44 13.73 11.95
CA HIS A 274 -0.08 14.96 11.35
C HIS A 274 -0.86 15.81 12.37
N ILE A 275 -1.72 15.22 13.20
CA ILE A 275 -2.46 15.94 14.25
C ILE A 275 -1.48 16.66 15.21
N LEU A 276 -0.37 16.02 15.55
CA LEU A 276 0.60 16.56 16.51
C LEU A 276 1.52 17.64 15.91
N THR A 277 1.81 17.57 14.61
CA THR A 277 2.83 18.41 13.96
C THR A 277 2.25 19.41 12.96
N SER A 278 1.03 19.19 12.49
CA SER A 278 0.37 19.88 11.37
C SER A 278 1.15 19.83 10.04
N LYS A 279 2.12 18.91 9.90
CA LYS A 279 2.95 18.75 8.69
C LYS A 279 2.50 17.57 7.85
N ASN A 280 2.73 17.65 6.53
CA ASN A 280 2.56 16.56 5.56
C ASN A 280 1.25 15.78 5.75
N LYS A 281 0.11 16.46 5.60
CA LYS A 281 -1.22 15.85 5.78
C LYS A 281 -1.35 14.61 4.88
N PRO A 282 -1.55 13.41 5.45
CA PRO A 282 -1.68 12.19 4.65
C PRO A 282 -3.13 12.01 4.18
N ILE A 283 -3.33 11.71 2.90
CA ILE A 283 -4.62 11.26 2.37
C ILE A 283 -4.50 9.80 1.96
N PHE A 284 -5.49 8.98 2.32
CA PHE A 284 -5.50 7.55 2.07
C PHE A 284 -6.63 7.19 1.11
N ILE A 285 -6.29 6.57 -0.02
CA ILE A 285 -7.25 6.08 -1.01
C ILE A 285 -7.37 4.56 -0.87
N PHE A 286 -8.52 4.10 -0.39
CA PHE A 286 -8.78 2.69 -0.12
C PHE A 286 -9.48 1.98 -1.26
N ARG A 287 -8.98 0.78 -1.57
CA ARG A 287 -9.68 -0.20 -2.39
C ARG A 287 -10.32 -1.25 -1.49
N ARG A 288 -11.61 -1.57 -1.72
CA ARG A 288 -12.39 -2.57 -0.96
C ARG A 288 -12.38 -2.31 0.56
N PHE A 289 -12.68 -1.06 0.94
CA PHE A 289 -12.52 -0.56 2.31
C PHE A 289 -13.20 -1.42 3.37
N ASN A 290 -14.51 -1.66 3.26
CA ASN A 290 -15.28 -2.41 4.27
C ASN A 290 -14.74 -3.83 4.48
N THR A 291 -14.15 -4.44 3.45
CA THR A 291 -13.73 -5.84 3.49
C THR A 291 -12.32 -6.02 4.06
N PHE A 292 -11.36 -5.16 3.71
CA PHE A 292 -9.94 -5.37 4.07
C PHE A 292 -9.37 -4.34 5.05
N TRP A 293 -9.89 -3.13 5.03
CA TRP A 293 -9.30 -2.00 5.75
C TRP A 293 -10.07 -1.67 7.02
N LEU A 294 -11.40 -1.66 6.97
CA LEU A 294 -12.22 -1.43 8.14
C LEU A 294 -11.91 -2.43 9.28
N PRO A 295 -11.83 -3.76 9.04
CA PRO A 295 -11.55 -4.70 10.13
C PRO A 295 -10.18 -4.49 10.79
N SER A 296 -9.14 -4.18 9.99
CA SER A 296 -7.79 -3.99 10.51
C SER A 296 -7.66 -2.66 11.26
N LEU A 297 -8.26 -1.58 10.75
CA LEU A 297 -8.31 -0.28 11.45
C LEU A 297 -9.07 -0.40 12.78
N SER A 298 -10.25 -1.02 12.80
CA SER A 298 -11.02 -1.22 14.03
C SER A 298 -10.25 -2.04 15.07
N LYS A 299 -9.49 -3.05 14.66
CA LYS A 299 -8.65 -3.84 15.57
C LYS A 299 -7.48 -3.05 16.14
N VAL A 300 -6.81 -2.21 15.34
CA VAL A 300 -5.74 -1.34 15.85
C VAL A 300 -6.33 -0.40 16.91
N LEU A 301 -7.45 0.27 16.61
CA LEU A 301 -8.11 1.15 17.57
C LEU A 301 -8.59 0.41 18.84
N LYS A 302 -9.08 -0.82 18.69
CA LYS A 302 -9.56 -1.62 19.83
C LYS A 302 -8.42 -2.21 20.67
N TYR A 303 -7.48 -2.92 20.05
CA TYR A 303 -6.49 -3.74 20.76
C TYR A 303 -5.22 -2.96 21.08
N ASP A 304 -4.74 -2.09 20.19
CA ASP A 304 -3.55 -1.30 20.47
C ASP A 304 -3.89 -0.07 21.35
N LEU A 305 -5.11 0.50 21.22
CA LEU A 305 -5.50 1.72 21.92
C LEU A 305 -6.57 1.52 23.02
N GLY A 306 -7.24 0.37 23.08
CA GLY A 306 -8.24 0.08 24.13
C GLY A 306 -9.55 0.85 23.99
N LEU A 307 -9.88 1.33 22.79
CA LEU A 307 -11.08 2.15 22.54
C LEU A 307 -12.36 1.31 22.50
N THR A 308 -13.48 1.90 22.92
CA THR A 308 -14.82 1.29 22.83
C THR A 308 -15.35 1.32 21.40
N SER A 309 -16.35 0.49 21.08
CA SER A 309 -16.95 0.48 19.74
C SER A 309 -17.51 1.85 19.32
N GLU A 310 -18.17 2.56 20.24
CA GLU A 310 -18.71 3.90 19.96
C GLU A 310 -17.60 4.92 19.67
N GLU A 311 -16.48 4.85 20.40
CA GLU A 311 -15.32 5.70 20.16
C GLU A 311 -14.68 5.40 18.81
N ILE A 312 -14.58 4.12 18.46
CA ILE A 312 -14.05 3.65 17.18
C ILE A 312 -14.91 4.17 16.02
N ASP A 313 -16.23 4.06 16.12
CA ASP A 313 -17.15 4.51 15.07
C ASP A 313 -17.04 6.03 14.84
N ASN A 314 -16.98 6.81 15.93
CA ASN A 314 -16.80 8.26 15.87
C ASN A 314 -15.45 8.65 15.25
N ILE A 315 -14.36 7.97 15.65
CA ILE A 315 -13.03 8.20 15.07
C ILE A 315 -13.01 7.86 13.58
N LEU A 316 -13.57 6.71 13.19
CA LEU A 316 -13.62 6.30 11.78
C LEU A 316 -14.46 7.26 10.93
N TYR A 317 -15.53 7.82 11.49
CA TYR A 317 -16.31 8.87 10.84
C TYR A 317 -15.45 10.11 10.54
N ASP A 318 -14.75 10.64 11.55
CA ASP A 318 -13.90 11.82 11.36
C ASP A 318 -12.69 11.54 10.46
N LEU A 319 -12.12 10.33 10.52
CA LEU A 319 -11.07 9.90 9.59
C LEU A 319 -11.56 9.90 8.14
N HIS A 320 -12.82 9.49 7.89
CA HIS A 320 -13.42 9.60 6.57
C HIS A 320 -13.69 11.02 6.11
N GLU A 321 -13.98 11.93 7.04
CA GLU A 321 -14.15 13.33 6.69
C GLU A 321 -12.82 14.03 6.35
N ASP A 322 -11.69 13.64 6.96
CA ASP A 322 -10.46 14.43 6.81
C ASP A 322 -9.32 13.76 6.07
N TYR A 323 -9.26 12.42 6.08
CA TYR A 323 -8.10 11.67 5.64
C TYR A 323 -8.43 10.57 4.62
N PHE A 324 -9.64 9.99 4.66
CA PHE A 324 -9.93 8.77 3.88
C PHE A 324 -10.83 9.03 2.67
N LEU A 325 -10.40 8.50 1.54
CA LEU A 325 -11.17 8.37 0.32
C LEU A 325 -11.26 6.90 -0.08
N THR A 326 -12.28 6.52 -0.81
CA THR A 326 -12.43 5.16 -1.35
C THR A 326 -12.47 5.18 -2.87
N VAL A 327 -11.93 4.14 -3.51
CA VAL A 327 -12.19 3.88 -4.93
C VAL A 327 -13.60 3.32 -5.02
N ARG A 328 -14.54 4.13 -5.50
CA ARG A 328 -16.00 3.92 -5.45
C ARG A 328 -16.50 3.90 -4.01
N LYS A 329 -17.72 3.42 -3.78
CA LYS A 329 -18.33 3.33 -2.44
C LYS A 329 -17.59 2.35 -1.53
N LYS A 330 -17.67 2.54 -0.22
CA LYS A 330 -17.01 1.74 0.83
C LYS A 330 -17.33 0.23 0.73
N GLU A 331 -18.56 -0.09 0.33
CA GLU A 331 -19.08 -1.45 0.13
C GLU A 331 -18.61 -2.11 -1.19
N TYR A 332 -18.04 -1.33 -2.12
CA TYR A 332 -17.63 -1.86 -3.41
C TYR A 332 -16.47 -2.84 -3.24
N ASN A 333 -16.76 -4.13 -3.44
CA ASN A 333 -15.80 -5.22 -3.28
C ASN A 333 -15.20 -5.69 -4.62
N GLY A 334 -15.48 -4.97 -5.72
CA GLY A 334 -15.07 -5.37 -7.05
C GLY A 334 -13.58 -5.17 -7.32
N GLN A 335 -13.07 -5.94 -8.28
CA GLN A 335 -11.65 -5.99 -8.64
C GLN A 335 -11.34 -5.21 -9.92
N SER A 336 -12.13 -4.18 -10.27
CA SER A 336 -11.88 -3.40 -11.48
C SER A 336 -10.42 -2.94 -11.54
N GLY A 337 -9.74 -3.27 -12.63
CA GLY A 337 -8.33 -2.96 -12.82
C GLY A 337 -8.06 -1.47 -13.02
N TYR A 338 -9.09 -0.63 -13.15
CA TYR A 338 -8.98 0.80 -13.45
C TYR A 338 -9.75 1.63 -12.42
N PHE A 339 -9.13 2.70 -11.89
CA PHE A 339 -9.77 3.59 -10.91
C PHE A 339 -10.65 4.64 -11.58
N GLY A 340 -10.17 5.24 -12.68
CA GLY A 340 -10.82 6.41 -13.28
C GLY A 340 -10.88 7.58 -12.30
N ARG A 341 -11.93 8.41 -12.40
CA ARG A 341 -12.25 9.46 -11.42
C ARG A 341 -13.38 9.02 -10.46
N ASN A 342 -13.39 7.75 -10.06
CA ASN A 342 -14.45 7.18 -9.22
C ASN A 342 -14.16 7.29 -7.72
N PHE A 343 -13.37 8.27 -7.29
CA PHE A 343 -13.03 8.45 -5.88
C PHE A 343 -14.24 8.98 -5.12
N CYS A 344 -14.47 8.44 -3.93
CA CYS A 344 -15.58 8.83 -3.07
C CYS A 344 -15.09 9.28 -1.70
N LYS A 345 -15.72 10.33 -1.18
CA LYS A 345 -15.69 10.72 0.23
C LYS A 345 -17.05 10.38 0.83
N ASN A 346 -17.08 9.58 1.90
CA ASN A 346 -18.34 9.12 2.51
C ASN A 346 -19.41 8.59 1.53
N ASN A 347 -18.99 7.70 0.61
CA ASN A 347 -19.83 7.11 -0.44
C ASN A 347 -20.35 8.09 -1.52
N LEU A 348 -20.03 9.38 -1.42
CA LEU A 348 -20.33 10.38 -2.45
C LEU A 348 -19.11 10.54 -3.34
N ARG A 349 -19.32 10.47 -4.66
CA ARG A 349 -18.25 10.68 -5.64
C ARG A 349 -17.78 12.13 -5.59
N LEU A 350 -16.47 12.35 -5.61
CA LEU A 350 -15.90 13.69 -5.68
C LEU A 350 -16.34 14.39 -6.97
N SER A 351 -16.71 15.66 -6.85
CA SER A 351 -16.83 16.59 -7.97
C SER A 351 -15.46 16.87 -8.60
N ASP A 352 -15.47 17.48 -9.79
CA ASP A 352 -14.23 17.83 -10.48
C ASP A 352 -13.36 18.82 -9.69
N ASN A 353 -14.00 19.76 -8.98
CA ASN A 353 -13.30 20.73 -8.14
C ASN A 353 -12.68 20.07 -6.90
N GLU A 354 -13.40 19.16 -6.23
CA GLU A 354 -12.87 18.41 -5.09
C GLU A 354 -11.72 17.48 -5.51
N PHE A 355 -11.80 16.86 -6.69
CA PHE A 355 -10.69 16.06 -7.20
C PHE A 355 -9.46 16.92 -7.50
N LYS A 356 -9.65 18.11 -8.08
CA LYS A 356 -8.56 19.04 -8.33
C LYS A 356 -7.91 19.48 -7.03
N ASP A 357 -8.71 19.88 -6.03
CA ASP A 357 -8.21 20.24 -4.70
C ASP A 357 -7.44 19.09 -4.05
N LEU A 358 -7.94 17.85 -4.15
CA LEU A 358 -7.22 16.66 -3.70
C LEU A 358 -5.83 16.53 -4.36
N VAL A 359 -5.74 16.69 -5.68
CA VAL A 359 -4.45 16.59 -6.40
C VAL A 359 -3.52 17.72 -6.00
N GLU A 360 -4.00 18.97 -5.97
CA GLU A 360 -3.18 20.13 -5.63
C GLU A 360 -2.67 20.07 -4.18
N THR A 361 -3.51 19.65 -3.22
CA THR A 361 -3.14 19.55 -1.80
C THR A 361 -2.22 18.36 -1.50
N THR A 362 -2.33 17.26 -2.24
CA THR A 362 -1.51 16.06 -2.00
C THR A 362 -0.24 16.01 -2.83
N LEU A 363 -0.26 16.43 -4.09
CA LEU A 363 0.87 16.29 -5.01
C LEU A 363 1.49 17.64 -5.41
N GLY A 364 0.77 18.74 -5.17
CA GLY A 364 1.13 20.06 -5.68
C GLY A 364 0.69 20.28 -7.13
N LYS A 365 0.88 21.50 -7.61
CA LYS A 365 0.56 21.90 -8.99
C LYS A 365 1.83 22.12 -9.78
N TYR A 366 1.85 21.67 -11.03
CA TYR A 366 2.91 22.07 -11.96
C TYR A 366 2.83 23.57 -12.24
N GLN A 367 3.95 24.26 -12.02
CA GLN A 367 4.16 25.64 -12.41
C GLN A 367 5.38 25.64 -13.32
N LYS A 368 5.19 26.10 -14.56
CA LYS A 368 6.31 26.30 -15.48
C LYS A 368 7.03 27.56 -15.03
N ASP A 369 8.30 27.44 -14.67
CA ASP A 369 9.11 28.61 -14.34
C ASP A 369 9.23 29.48 -15.60
N ASN A 370 8.49 30.59 -15.63
CA ASN A 370 8.55 31.55 -16.74
C ASN A 370 9.78 32.48 -16.64
N ASN A 371 10.81 32.09 -15.88
CA ASN A 371 12.05 32.87 -15.78
C ASN A 371 13.00 32.47 -16.91
N LEU A 372 12.82 33.13 -18.04
CA LEU A 372 13.81 33.27 -19.11
C LEU A 372 14.02 34.75 -19.39
#